data_AF-A0A3D3GYD5-F1
#
_entry.id   AF-A0A3D3GYD5-F1
#
_cell.length_a   1.000
_cell.length_b   1.000
_cell.length_c   1.000
_cell.angle_alpha   90.00
_cell.angle_beta   90.00
_cell.angle_gamma   90.00
#
_symmetry.space_group_name_H-M   'P 1'
#
loop_
_entity.id
_entity.type
_entity.pdbx_description
1 polymer ?
#
loop_
_entity_poly.entity_id
_entity_poly.type
_entity_poly.pdbx_seq_one_letter_code
_entity_poly.pdbx_strand_id
1 'polypeptide(L)'
;MGLKKFIEDIEPHFEKGGKHEKWFALYEAVATGLFTPGYVNKGKTHLRDSIDLKRIMITVWLAVFPAMFFGMYNIGYQAVDALTAGYGLPQSWQVDLFTMLGGSLTQSSGTFDMMFYGAMFFLPIYAVTFIVGGFWEVLFAAVRKHEVNEGFFVSSILFALILPATIPLWQVAVGITFGIVIAKEIFGGTGKNFLNPALAGRAFLFFAYPSQISGDAVWVAADSYSGATILSSASQGLVDYSMNASWWNAFWGFIPGSVGEVSTFAILLGGAYILYKGIASWRIVLSVFAGMVLTSLLFNAIGSDTNPMFAMPWHWHFVLGGFAFGMMFMATDPVTMSFTNTGKYWFGALVGVMVVLVRVVNPAYPEGIMLAILFANLFAPLFDYFVVKGNIKRRLARNV
;
A
#
# COMPACT_ATOMS: atom_id res chain seq x y z
N MET A 1 -10.40 -10.35 37.94
CA MET A 1 -11.50 -9.98 37.03
C MET A 1 -10.88 -9.69 35.67
N GLY A 2 -11.18 -10.50 34.67
CA GLY A 2 -10.52 -10.40 33.36
C GLY A 2 -11.03 -9.23 32.55
N LEU A 3 -10.18 -8.71 31.66
CA LEU A 3 -10.48 -7.64 30.69
C LEU A 3 -11.80 -7.87 29.92
N LYS A 4 -12.13 -9.15 29.65
CA LYS A 4 -13.38 -9.57 29.01
C LYS A 4 -14.62 -9.19 29.81
N LYS A 5 -14.63 -9.50 31.11
CA LYS A 5 -15.78 -9.24 31.99
C LYS A 5 -15.99 -7.74 32.17
N PHE A 6 -14.90 -6.97 32.24
CA PHE A 6 -14.98 -5.51 32.28
C PHE A 6 -15.67 -4.95 31.04
N ILE A 7 -15.31 -5.41 29.83
CA ILE A 7 -15.92 -4.96 28.57
C ILE A 7 -17.41 -5.36 28.52
N GLU A 8 -17.75 -6.62 28.86
CA GLU A 8 -19.14 -7.11 28.92
C GLU A 8 -20.02 -6.31 29.92
N ASP A 9 -19.45 -5.90 31.07
CA ASP A 9 -20.21 -5.14 32.09
C ASP A 9 -20.57 -3.71 31.63
N ILE A 10 -19.84 -3.12 30.67
CA ILE A 10 -20.11 -1.77 30.13
C ILE A 10 -21.05 -1.80 28.92
N GLU A 11 -21.21 -2.95 28.26
CA GLU A 11 -22.06 -3.16 27.07
C GLU A 11 -23.46 -2.51 27.18
N PRO A 12 -24.21 -2.66 28.29
CA PRO A 12 -25.58 -2.13 28.40
C PRO A 12 -25.65 -0.60 28.34
N HIS A 13 -24.54 0.11 28.60
CA HIS A 13 -24.49 1.56 28.50
C HIS A 13 -24.34 2.07 27.05
N PHE A 14 -23.94 1.20 26.13
CA PHE A 14 -23.71 1.51 24.73
C PHE A 14 -24.83 0.97 23.80
N GLU A 15 -25.63 0.00 24.24
CA GLU A 15 -26.80 -0.50 23.49
C GLU A 15 -27.89 0.59 23.28
N LYS A 16 -28.85 0.32 22.37
CA LYS A 16 -29.96 1.26 22.06
C LYS A 16 -30.74 1.63 23.33
N GLY A 17 -30.74 2.92 23.69
CA GLY A 17 -31.33 3.43 24.93
C GLY A 17 -30.36 3.64 26.10
N GLY A 18 -29.08 3.28 25.94
CA GLY A 18 -28.01 3.55 26.91
C GLY A 18 -27.46 4.98 26.84
N LYS A 19 -26.83 5.45 27.94
CA LYS A 19 -26.29 6.83 28.03
C LYS A 19 -25.24 7.15 26.97
N HIS A 20 -24.54 6.15 26.45
CA HIS A 20 -23.46 6.31 25.48
C HIS A 20 -23.77 5.65 24.12
N GLU A 21 -25.06 5.55 23.73
CA GLU A 21 -25.49 4.98 22.44
C GLU A 21 -24.71 5.51 21.22
N LYS A 22 -24.35 6.81 21.23
CA LYS A 22 -23.56 7.44 20.15
C LYS A 22 -22.14 6.87 19.99
N TRP A 23 -21.61 6.23 21.03
CA TRP A 23 -20.27 5.64 21.08
C TRP A 23 -20.30 4.11 20.91
N PHE A 24 -21.46 3.53 20.60
CA PHE A 24 -21.60 2.09 20.38
C PHE A 24 -20.58 1.54 19.38
N ALA A 25 -20.40 2.23 18.25
CA ALA A 25 -19.45 1.83 17.22
C ALA A 25 -17.99 1.76 17.73
N LEU A 26 -17.61 2.65 18.65
CA LEU A 26 -16.26 2.64 19.26
C LEU A 26 -16.14 1.51 20.29
N TYR A 27 -17.16 1.30 21.13
CA TYR A 27 -17.21 0.18 22.07
C TYR A 27 -17.10 -1.15 21.33
N GLU A 28 -17.89 -1.33 20.29
CA GLU A 28 -17.92 -2.54 19.47
C GLU A 28 -16.56 -2.79 18.79
N ALA A 29 -15.94 -1.76 18.20
CA ALA A 29 -14.62 -1.90 17.57
C ALA A 29 -13.55 -2.39 18.55
N VAL A 30 -13.56 -1.88 19.80
CA VAL A 30 -12.62 -2.31 20.84
C VAL A 30 -12.96 -3.72 21.34
N ALA A 31 -14.25 -4.00 21.60
CA ALA A 31 -14.72 -5.28 22.10
C ALA A 31 -14.46 -6.42 21.10
N THR A 32 -14.82 -6.21 19.84
CA THR A 32 -14.55 -7.17 18.77
C THR A 32 -13.05 -7.26 18.44
N GLY A 33 -12.31 -6.16 18.54
CA GLY A 33 -10.85 -6.14 18.37
C GLY A 33 -10.13 -7.10 19.34
N LEU A 34 -10.56 -7.14 20.60
CA LEU A 34 -9.94 -7.96 21.65
C LEU A 34 -10.57 -9.35 21.80
N PHE A 35 -11.86 -9.50 21.51
CA PHE A 35 -12.61 -10.74 21.74
C PHE A 35 -13.47 -11.13 20.55
N THR A 36 -13.57 -12.44 20.29
CA THR A 36 -14.49 -12.94 19.26
C THR A 36 -15.93 -12.78 19.76
N PRO A 37 -16.83 -12.13 18.99
CA PRO A 37 -18.22 -12.02 19.38
C PRO A 37 -18.87 -13.41 19.52
N GLY A 38 -19.63 -13.61 20.60
CA GLY A 38 -20.28 -14.89 20.92
C GLY A 38 -21.52 -15.21 20.06
N TYR A 39 -21.75 -14.46 18.97
CA TYR A 39 -22.91 -14.64 18.10
C TYR A 39 -22.81 -15.94 17.31
N VAL A 40 -23.47 -16.98 17.80
CA VAL A 40 -23.71 -18.21 17.03
C VAL A 40 -24.96 -18.05 16.17
N ASN A 41 -24.82 -18.32 14.88
CA ASN A 41 -25.92 -18.25 13.94
C ASN A 41 -26.98 -19.32 14.25
N LYS A 42 -28.17 -18.88 14.70
CA LYS A 42 -29.30 -19.75 15.06
C LYS A 42 -30.22 -20.09 13.87
N GLY A 43 -29.97 -19.51 12.69
CA GLY A 43 -30.78 -19.71 11.48
C GLY A 43 -30.34 -20.89 10.60
N LYS A 44 -31.19 -21.24 9.62
CA LYS A 44 -30.86 -22.15 8.52
C LYS A 44 -30.09 -21.40 7.42
N THR A 45 -28.81 -21.08 7.67
CA THR A 45 -27.95 -20.52 6.60
C THR A 45 -27.35 -21.63 5.74
N HIS A 46 -27.39 -21.42 4.43
CA HIS A 46 -26.93 -22.40 3.43
C HIS A 46 -25.40 -22.55 3.40
N LEU A 47 -24.66 -21.45 3.64
CA LEU A 47 -23.21 -21.48 3.82
C LEU A 47 -22.87 -21.15 5.28
N ARG A 48 -21.99 -21.97 5.87
CA ARG A 48 -21.30 -21.68 7.12
C ARG A 48 -19.81 -21.69 6.78
N ASP A 49 -19.24 -20.50 6.70
CA ASP A 49 -17.79 -20.34 6.47
C ASP A 49 -17.16 -19.73 7.74
N SER A 50 -15.92 -20.11 7.99
CA SER A 50 -15.07 -19.59 9.07
C SER A 50 -14.31 -18.32 8.67
N ILE A 51 -14.34 -17.97 7.38
CA ILE A 51 -13.68 -16.79 6.81
C ILE A 51 -14.64 -15.60 6.89
N ASP A 52 -14.37 -14.68 7.82
CA ASP A 52 -15.00 -13.37 7.89
C ASP A 52 -14.11 -12.29 7.24
N LEU A 53 -14.72 -11.15 6.89
CA LEU A 53 -13.99 -10.00 6.32
C LEU A 53 -12.86 -9.53 7.24
N LYS A 54 -13.08 -9.59 8.55
CA LYS A 54 -12.10 -9.28 9.59
C LYS A 54 -10.84 -10.14 9.50
N ARG A 55 -10.97 -11.47 9.47
CA ARG A 55 -9.81 -12.38 9.32
C ARG A 55 -9.09 -12.16 8.01
N ILE A 56 -9.82 -11.89 6.92
CA ILE A 56 -9.20 -11.54 5.63
C ILE A 56 -8.32 -10.29 5.79
N MET A 57 -8.85 -9.21 6.38
CA MET A 57 -8.12 -7.95 6.55
C MET A 57 -6.90 -8.09 7.47
N ILE A 58 -7.03 -8.79 8.60
CA ILE A 58 -5.89 -9.06 9.49
C ILE A 58 -4.82 -9.92 8.79
N THR A 59 -5.24 -10.90 7.99
CA THR A 59 -4.29 -11.75 7.24
C THR A 59 -3.49 -10.92 6.24
N VAL A 60 -4.11 -9.98 5.54
CA VAL A 60 -3.42 -9.06 4.62
C VAL A 60 -2.51 -8.10 5.39
N TRP A 61 -2.98 -7.54 6.51
CA TRP A 61 -2.18 -6.68 7.38
C TRP A 61 -0.89 -7.37 7.86
N LEU A 62 -0.99 -8.61 8.33
CA LEU A 62 0.17 -9.43 8.74
C LEU A 62 1.07 -9.80 7.55
N ALA A 63 0.50 -10.04 6.38
CA ALA A 63 1.27 -10.42 5.19
C ALA A 63 2.21 -9.30 4.71
N VAL A 64 1.93 -8.04 5.06
CA VAL A 64 2.76 -6.89 4.70
C VAL A 64 3.95 -6.71 5.66
N PHE A 65 3.95 -7.37 6.82
CA PHE A 65 4.98 -7.19 7.85
C PHE A 65 6.42 -7.49 7.40
N PRO A 66 6.69 -8.52 6.58
CA PRO A 66 8.04 -8.76 6.06
C PRO A 66 8.58 -7.53 5.30
N ALA A 67 7.76 -6.91 4.45
CA ALA A 67 8.14 -5.70 3.73
C ALA A 67 8.29 -4.50 4.67
N MET A 68 7.42 -4.38 5.67
CA MET A 68 7.49 -3.33 6.70
C MET A 68 8.78 -3.40 7.53
N PHE A 69 9.15 -4.57 8.06
CA PHE A 69 10.37 -4.74 8.85
C PHE A 69 11.63 -4.54 8.00
N PHE A 70 11.63 -5.06 6.78
CA PHE A 70 12.74 -4.80 5.87
C PHE A 70 12.85 -3.31 5.52
N GLY A 71 11.73 -2.61 5.31
CA GLY A 71 11.69 -1.17 5.10
C GLY A 71 12.30 -0.38 6.24
N MET A 72 11.94 -0.70 7.48
CA MET A 72 12.54 -0.10 8.68
C MET A 72 14.05 -0.34 8.72
N TYR A 73 14.50 -1.56 8.44
CA TYR A 73 15.93 -1.85 8.32
C TYR A 73 16.61 -1.03 7.22
N ASN A 74 16.01 -0.93 6.03
CA ASN A 74 16.61 -0.23 4.91
C ASN A 74 16.77 1.28 5.16
N ILE A 75 15.84 1.93 5.87
CA ILE A 75 16.01 3.35 6.26
C ILE A 75 17.30 3.54 7.05
N GLY A 76 17.58 2.66 8.02
CA GLY A 76 18.82 2.69 8.79
C GLY A 76 20.05 2.32 7.95
N TYR A 77 19.94 1.31 7.10
CA TYR A 77 21.00 0.91 6.17
C TYR A 77 21.45 2.08 5.28
N GLN A 78 20.50 2.78 4.65
CA GLN A 78 20.78 3.95 3.81
C GLN A 78 21.37 5.12 4.61
N ALA A 79 20.97 5.28 5.88
CA ALA A 79 21.56 6.29 6.76
C ALA A 79 23.02 5.95 7.12
N VAL A 80 23.36 4.67 7.34
CA VAL A 80 24.75 4.22 7.56
C VAL A 80 25.60 4.40 6.30
N ASP A 81 25.05 4.10 5.11
CA ASP A 81 25.73 4.33 3.84
C ASP A 81 26.03 5.83 3.64
N ALA A 82 25.07 6.71 3.97
CA ALA A 82 25.29 8.16 3.93
C ALA A 82 26.34 8.64 4.94
N LEU A 83 26.37 8.09 6.17
CA LEU A 83 27.42 8.37 7.16
C LEU A 83 28.81 7.91 6.69
N THR A 84 28.87 6.79 5.99
CA THR A 84 30.12 6.28 5.40
C THR A 84 30.61 7.19 4.28
N ALA A 85 29.69 7.80 3.53
CA ALA A 85 29.99 8.82 2.53
C ALA A 85 30.37 10.20 3.14
N GLY A 86 30.38 10.34 4.47
CA GLY A 86 30.82 11.54 5.18
C GLY A 86 29.70 12.54 5.50
N TYR A 87 28.44 12.18 5.30
CA TYR A 87 27.28 13.02 5.64
C TYR A 87 26.86 12.84 7.10
N GLY A 88 26.18 13.84 7.66
CA GLY A 88 25.65 13.80 9.02
C GLY A 88 24.26 13.17 9.10
N LEU A 89 23.85 12.79 10.32
CA LEU A 89 22.44 12.49 10.59
C LEU A 89 21.62 13.79 10.62
N PRO A 90 20.34 13.76 10.21
CA PRO A 90 19.50 14.94 10.18
C PRO A 90 19.17 15.41 11.60
N GLN A 91 19.23 16.72 11.84
CA GLN A 91 18.79 17.33 13.10
C GLN A 91 17.26 17.27 13.20
N SER A 92 16.75 16.18 13.74
CA SER A 92 15.32 15.91 13.84
C SER A 92 14.99 15.22 15.16
N TRP A 93 13.80 15.47 15.68
CA TRP A 93 13.37 14.93 16.96
C TRP A 93 13.34 13.39 16.96
N GLN A 94 13.19 12.76 15.79
CA GLN A 94 13.29 11.30 15.63
C GLN A 94 14.70 10.80 15.97
N VAL A 95 15.73 11.53 15.57
CA VAL A 95 17.14 11.21 15.85
C VAL A 95 17.48 11.53 17.31
N ASP A 96 16.95 12.63 17.84
CA ASP A 96 17.10 12.96 19.26
C ASP A 96 16.47 11.88 20.16
N LEU A 97 15.29 11.38 19.76
CA LEU A 97 14.62 10.31 20.47
C LEU A 97 15.36 8.97 20.33
N PHE A 98 15.90 8.67 19.15
CA PHE A 98 16.75 7.50 18.93
C PHE A 98 17.98 7.50 19.84
N THR A 99 18.69 8.63 19.91
CA THR A 99 19.89 8.79 20.76
C THR A 99 19.54 8.79 22.24
N MET A 100 18.43 9.41 22.64
CA MET A 100 17.92 9.38 24.02
C MET A 100 17.57 7.96 24.49
N LEU A 101 17.02 7.12 23.60
CA LEU A 101 16.70 5.72 23.89
C LEU A 101 17.93 4.79 23.84
N GLY A 102 19.13 5.35 23.70
CA GLY A 102 20.39 4.60 23.71
C GLY A 102 20.80 4.03 22.35
N GLY A 103 20.14 4.42 21.27
CA GLY A 103 20.54 4.07 19.91
C GLY A 103 21.74 4.88 19.46
N SER A 104 22.71 4.23 18.81
CA SER A 104 23.83 4.90 18.16
C SER A 104 23.99 4.37 16.73
N LEU A 105 24.03 5.27 15.75
CA LEU A 105 24.35 4.92 14.37
C LEU A 105 25.81 5.25 14.09
N THR A 106 26.57 4.25 13.68
CA THR A 106 27.98 4.30 13.31
C THR A 106 28.19 3.46 12.05
N GLN A 107 29.35 3.60 11.41
CA GLN A 107 29.70 2.86 10.18
C GLN A 107 29.72 1.33 10.37
N SER A 108 29.75 0.83 11.61
CA SER A 108 29.75 -0.60 11.95
C SER A 108 28.51 -1.04 12.75
N SER A 109 27.42 -0.27 12.67
CA SER A 109 26.19 -0.57 13.40
C SER A 109 25.59 -1.92 12.99
N GLY A 110 25.01 -2.62 13.98
CA GLY A 110 24.35 -3.90 13.74
C GLY A 110 23.00 -3.73 13.05
N THR A 111 22.46 -4.84 12.53
CA THR A 111 21.12 -4.89 11.92
C THR A 111 20.02 -4.35 12.83
N PHE A 112 20.15 -4.55 14.14
CA PHE A 112 19.17 -4.08 15.13
C PHE A 112 19.17 -2.56 15.24
N ASP A 113 20.33 -1.92 15.30
CA ASP A 113 20.44 -0.46 15.42
C ASP A 113 19.92 0.24 14.17
N MET A 114 20.22 -0.32 12.99
CA MET A 114 19.67 0.15 11.71
C MET A 114 18.14 0.07 11.68
N MET A 115 17.58 -1.07 12.09
CA MET A 115 16.12 -1.24 12.16
C MET A 115 15.49 -0.32 13.20
N PHE A 116 16.13 -0.13 14.36
CA PHE A 116 15.65 0.75 15.41
C PHE A 116 15.62 2.21 14.96
N TYR A 117 16.65 2.67 14.24
CA TYR A 117 16.67 4.00 13.61
C TYR A 117 15.51 4.18 12.63
N GLY A 118 15.32 3.25 11.70
CA GLY A 118 14.21 3.34 10.76
C GLY A 118 12.82 3.24 11.40
N ALA A 119 12.70 2.51 12.51
CA ALA A 119 11.46 2.46 13.29
C ALA A 119 11.09 3.84 13.86
N MET A 120 12.06 4.68 14.22
CA MET A 120 11.79 6.04 14.72
C MET A 120 11.22 6.96 13.65
N PHE A 121 11.44 6.67 12.37
CA PHE A 121 10.81 7.39 11.26
C PHE A 121 9.45 6.79 10.86
N PHE A 122 9.38 5.46 10.75
CA PHE A 122 8.16 4.79 10.27
C PHE A 122 7.03 4.75 11.30
N LEU A 123 7.33 4.45 12.58
CA LEU A 123 6.28 4.31 13.60
C LEU A 123 5.45 5.58 13.82
N PRO A 124 6.04 6.80 13.85
CA PRO A 124 5.25 8.02 13.90
C PRO A 124 4.34 8.22 12.70
N ILE A 125 4.79 7.88 11.48
CA ILE A 125 3.97 7.96 10.25
C ILE A 125 2.78 7.01 10.38
N TYR A 126 3.03 5.76 10.80
CA TYR A 126 1.97 4.77 10.98
C TYR A 126 0.99 5.20 12.09
N ALA A 127 1.49 5.69 13.22
CA ALA A 127 0.67 6.16 14.33
C ALA A 127 -0.26 7.31 13.91
N VAL A 128 0.27 8.32 13.23
CA VAL A 128 -0.54 9.45 12.74
C VAL A 128 -1.57 8.98 11.71
N THR A 129 -1.17 8.11 10.77
CA THR A 129 -2.09 7.52 9.80
C THR A 129 -3.25 6.81 10.50
N PHE A 130 -2.94 5.98 11.49
CA PHE A 130 -3.92 5.18 12.21
C PHE A 130 -4.86 6.04 13.06
N ILE A 131 -4.31 7.01 13.81
CA ILE A 131 -5.10 7.88 14.69
C ILE A 131 -6.04 8.77 13.87
N VAL A 132 -5.52 9.47 12.85
CA VAL A 132 -6.30 10.43 12.08
C VAL A 132 -7.30 9.73 11.16
N GLY A 133 -6.88 8.67 10.46
CA GLY A 133 -7.79 7.91 9.62
C GLY A 133 -8.85 7.17 10.44
N GLY A 134 -8.47 6.59 11.57
CA GLY A 134 -9.38 5.90 12.48
C GLY A 134 -10.40 6.86 13.10
N PHE A 135 -9.97 8.08 13.45
CA PHE A 135 -10.87 9.14 13.89
C PHE A 135 -11.97 9.42 12.87
N TRP A 136 -11.62 9.61 11.59
CA TRP A 136 -12.61 9.83 10.53
C TRP A 136 -13.52 8.64 10.34
N GLU A 137 -12.98 7.42 10.32
CA GLU A 137 -13.79 6.22 10.12
C GLU A 137 -14.80 6.01 11.25
N VAL A 138 -14.38 6.20 12.51
CA VAL A 138 -15.27 6.13 13.67
C VAL A 138 -16.31 7.25 13.64
N LEU A 139 -15.93 8.47 13.24
CA LEU A 139 -16.85 9.59 13.13
C LEU A 139 -17.94 9.33 12.09
N PHE A 140 -17.58 8.84 10.90
CA PHE A 140 -18.55 8.52 9.85
C PHE A 140 -19.44 7.34 10.25
N ALA A 141 -18.87 6.31 10.90
CA ALA A 141 -19.63 5.18 11.44
C ALA A 141 -20.65 5.64 12.50
N ALA A 142 -20.25 6.53 13.42
CA ALA A 142 -21.14 7.08 14.44
C ALA A 142 -22.27 7.95 13.85
N VAL A 143 -21.96 8.77 12.83
CA VAL A 143 -22.96 9.60 12.14
C VAL A 143 -23.97 8.74 11.37
N ARG A 144 -23.50 7.65 10.74
CA ARG A 144 -24.34 6.77 9.92
C ARG A 144 -24.93 5.57 10.66
N LYS A 145 -24.60 5.40 11.93
CA LYS A 145 -25.08 4.33 12.81
C LYS A 145 -24.84 2.93 12.22
N HIS A 146 -23.64 2.69 11.72
CA HIS A 146 -23.18 1.36 11.32
C HIS A 146 -21.89 0.99 12.06
N GLU A 147 -21.55 -0.30 12.03
CA GLU A 147 -20.35 -0.86 12.66
C GLU A 147 -19.08 -0.34 11.98
N VAL A 148 -17.97 -0.26 12.73
CA VAL A 148 -16.65 0.11 12.19
C VAL A 148 -16.08 -1.07 11.41
N ASN A 149 -15.66 -0.85 10.17
CA ASN A 149 -15.12 -1.91 9.34
C ASN A 149 -13.60 -2.03 9.51
N GLU A 150 -13.09 -3.25 9.61
CA GLU A 150 -11.64 -3.49 9.77
C GLU A 150 -10.81 -3.23 8.51
N GLY A 151 -11.45 -2.94 7.37
CA GLY A 151 -10.74 -2.53 6.15
C GLY A 151 -9.82 -1.30 6.33
N PHE A 152 -10.04 -0.49 7.38
CA PHE A 152 -9.14 0.59 7.75
C PHE A 152 -7.73 0.11 8.14
N PHE A 153 -7.61 -1.03 8.83
CA PHE A 153 -6.31 -1.54 9.29
C PHE A 153 -5.37 -1.79 8.12
N VAL A 154 -5.91 -2.33 7.03
CA VAL A 154 -5.16 -2.54 5.79
C VAL A 154 -4.87 -1.20 5.10
N SER A 155 -5.85 -0.32 4.98
CA SER A 155 -5.65 0.99 4.33
C SER A 155 -4.59 1.84 5.03
N SER A 156 -4.57 1.82 6.37
CA SER A 156 -3.61 2.59 7.19
C SER A 156 -2.18 2.09 7.04
N ILE A 157 -1.95 0.77 7.09
CA ILE A 157 -0.59 0.23 6.91
C ILE A 157 -0.09 0.43 5.48
N LEU A 158 -0.95 0.21 4.48
CA LEU A 158 -0.58 0.39 3.07
C LEU A 158 -0.27 1.86 2.76
N PHE A 159 -1.04 2.80 3.32
CA PHE A 159 -0.77 4.23 3.18
C PHE A 159 0.53 4.64 3.86
N ALA A 160 0.82 4.16 5.07
CA ALA A 160 2.06 4.49 5.77
C ALA A 160 3.29 3.96 5.02
N LEU A 161 3.18 2.78 4.40
CA LEU A 161 4.30 2.11 3.74
C LEU A 161 4.69 2.68 2.39
N ILE A 162 3.73 3.23 1.65
CA ILE A 162 4.05 3.88 0.37
C ILE A 162 4.71 5.26 0.58
N LEU A 163 4.57 5.89 1.74
CA LEU A 163 5.14 7.23 1.94
C LEU A 163 6.66 7.22 2.19
N PRO A 164 7.36 8.31 1.84
CA PRO A 164 8.76 8.47 2.23
C PRO A 164 8.93 8.58 3.74
N ALA A 165 10.06 8.13 4.27
CA ALA A 165 10.35 8.13 5.71
C ALA A 165 10.49 9.54 6.32
N THR A 166 10.85 10.54 5.52
CA THR A 166 11.11 11.92 5.96
C THR A 166 9.87 12.82 5.85
N ILE A 167 8.72 12.29 5.45
CA ILE A 167 7.51 13.09 5.21
C ILE A 167 7.04 13.78 6.52
N PRO A 168 6.70 15.08 6.49
CA PRO A 168 6.13 15.75 7.66
C PRO A 168 4.82 15.09 8.12
N LEU A 169 4.71 14.85 9.42
CA LEU A 169 3.56 14.14 10.00
C LEU A 169 2.20 14.81 9.73
N TRP A 170 2.16 16.13 9.61
CA TRP A 170 0.92 16.82 9.26
C TRP A 170 0.45 16.52 7.83
N GLN A 171 1.37 16.29 6.88
CA GLN A 171 1.02 15.87 5.52
C GLN A 171 0.44 14.46 5.53
N VAL A 172 1.00 13.56 6.34
CA VAL A 172 0.44 12.22 6.56
C VAL A 172 -1.03 12.34 7.01
N ALA A 173 -1.31 13.20 7.99
CA ALA A 173 -2.65 13.44 8.51
C ALA A 173 -3.64 13.97 7.45
N VAL A 174 -3.22 14.96 6.65
CA VAL A 174 -4.09 15.51 5.60
C VAL A 174 -4.28 14.50 4.44
N GLY A 175 -3.22 13.75 4.08
CA GLY A 175 -3.28 12.74 3.04
C GLY A 175 -4.21 11.57 3.37
N ILE A 176 -4.12 11.01 4.59
CA ILE A 176 -5.05 9.97 5.01
C ILE A 176 -6.48 10.51 5.16
N THR A 177 -6.64 11.76 5.62
CA THR A 177 -7.95 12.42 5.67
C THR A 177 -8.57 12.49 4.28
N PHE A 178 -7.81 12.91 3.26
CA PHE A 178 -8.31 12.93 1.89
C PHE A 178 -8.68 11.53 1.39
N GLY A 179 -7.80 10.54 1.58
CA GLY A 179 -8.03 9.17 1.16
C GLY A 179 -9.28 8.54 1.80
N ILE A 180 -9.40 8.63 3.12
CA ILE A 180 -10.53 8.03 3.85
C ILE A 180 -11.82 8.82 3.63
N VAL A 181 -11.81 10.14 3.77
CA VAL A 181 -13.05 10.92 3.65
C VAL A 181 -13.53 10.93 2.21
N ILE A 182 -12.67 11.33 1.26
CA ILE A 182 -13.08 11.58 -0.12
C ILE A 182 -13.23 10.28 -0.90
N ALA A 183 -12.25 9.37 -0.85
CA ALA A 183 -12.27 8.19 -1.70
C ALA A 183 -13.07 7.01 -1.11
N LYS A 184 -13.34 7.00 0.20
CA LYS A 184 -14.03 5.89 0.89
C LYS A 184 -15.34 6.29 1.54
N GLU A 185 -15.31 7.18 2.52
CA GLU A 185 -16.47 7.43 3.38
C GLU A 185 -17.58 8.21 2.68
N ILE A 186 -17.29 9.20 1.83
CA ILE A 186 -18.33 9.89 1.06
C ILE A 186 -19.19 8.92 0.24
N PHE A 187 -18.59 7.84 -0.27
CA PHE A 187 -19.24 6.83 -1.11
C PHE A 187 -19.99 5.74 -0.32
N GLY A 188 -19.95 5.80 1.01
CA GLY A 188 -20.71 4.88 1.87
C GLY A 188 -19.87 3.86 2.63
N GLY A 189 -18.54 4.02 2.66
CA GLY A 189 -17.61 3.20 3.46
C GLY A 189 -17.04 1.99 2.69
N THR A 190 -16.44 1.06 3.43
CA THR A 190 -15.82 -0.16 2.87
C THR A 190 -16.82 -0.96 2.03
N GLY A 191 -16.43 -1.34 0.82
CA GLY A 191 -17.26 -2.11 -0.12
C GLY A 191 -18.02 -1.24 -1.13
N LYS A 192 -17.99 0.10 -0.97
CA LYS A 192 -18.60 1.05 -1.91
C LYS A 192 -17.58 2.03 -2.52
N ASN A 193 -16.33 1.97 -2.07
CA ASN A 193 -15.26 2.79 -2.62
C ASN A 193 -14.90 2.34 -4.04
N PHE A 194 -14.90 3.29 -4.97
CA PHE A 194 -14.59 3.06 -6.39
C PHE A 194 -13.09 3.23 -6.70
N LEU A 195 -12.33 3.76 -5.75
CA LEU A 195 -10.87 3.94 -5.82
C LEU A 195 -10.22 3.35 -4.56
N ASN A 196 -8.95 2.97 -4.68
CA ASN A 196 -8.15 2.56 -3.53
C ASN A 196 -7.89 3.78 -2.62
N PRO A 197 -8.35 3.78 -1.36
CA PRO A 197 -8.29 4.96 -0.48
C PRO A 197 -6.86 5.38 -0.13
N ALA A 198 -5.96 4.42 0.08
CA ALA A 198 -4.55 4.70 0.37
C ALA A 198 -3.87 5.37 -0.84
N LEU A 199 -4.10 4.84 -2.04
CA LEU A 199 -3.56 5.45 -3.26
C LEU A 199 -4.17 6.81 -3.57
N ALA A 200 -5.46 7.02 -3.28
CA ALA A 200 -6.09 8.33 -3.44
C ALA A 200 -5.47 9.37 -2.49
N GLY A 201 -5.20 9.00 -1.24
CA GLY A 201 -4.47 9.83 -0.29
C GLY A 201 -3.05 10.14 -0.77
N ARG A 202 -2.32 9.14 -1.29
CA ARG A 202 -0.97 9.34 -1.86
C ARG A 202 -1.02 10.27 -3.06
N ALA A 203 -1.99 10.10 -3.95
CA ALA A 203 -2.16 10.94 -5.13
C ALA A 203 -2.45 12.40 -4.75
N PHE A 204 -3.26 12.63 -3.71
CA PHE A 204 -3.47 13.97 -3.18
C PHE A 204 -2.16 14.61 -2.71
N LEU A 205 -1.36 13.90 -1.91
CA LEU A 205 -0.07 14.40 -1.46
C LEU A 205 0.91 14.61 -2.63
N PHE A 206 0.87 13.72 -3.61
CA PHE A 206 1.69 13.78 -4.82
C PHE A 206 1.49 15.07 -5.61
N PHE A 207 0.24 15.48 -5.80
CA PHE A 207 -0.08 16.70 -6.55
C PHE A 207 -0.07 17.97 -5.69
N ALA A 208 -0.42 17.88 -4.40
CA ALA A 208 -0.47 19.05 -3.52
C ALA A 208 0.90 19.42 -2.93
N TYR A 209 1.75 18.44 -2.65
CA TYR A 209 3.04 18.62 -1.95
C TYR A 209 4.17 17.83 -2.63
N PRO A 210 4.48 18.11 -3.92
CA PRO A 210 5.43 17.31 -4.69
C PRO A 210 6.84 17.28 -4.10
N SER A 211 7.27 18.34 -3.40
CA SER A 211 8.64 18.44 -2.85
C SER A 211 8.95 17.46 -1.72
N GLN A 212 7.94 16.93 -1.02
CA GLN A 212 8.10 16.03 0.13
C GLN A 212 7.72 14.58 -0.21
N ILE A 213 7.33 14.30 -1.45
CA ILE A 213 6.91 12.97 -1.90
C ILE A 213 7.63 12.52 -3.18
N SER A 214 8.24 13.46 -3.89
CA SER A 214 9.01 13.26 -5.12
C SER A 214 10.36 13.99 -5.01
N GLY A 215 11.32 13.57 -5.83
CA GLY A 215 12.70 14.11 -5.83
C GLY A 215 13.69 13.15 -5.19
N ASP A 216 14.98 13.50 -5.19
CA ASP A 216 16.06 12.58 -4.81
C ASP A 216 16.53 12.74 -3.34
N ALA A 217 16.12 13.81 -2.66
CA ALA A 217 16.54 14.10 -1.27
C ALA A 217 15.62 13.49 -0.19
N VAL A 218 14.44 13.02 -0.57
CA VAL A 218 13.38 12.64 0.40
C VAL A 218 13.55 11.19 0.90
N TRP A 219 14.27 10.35 0.16
CA TRP A 219 14.31 8.91 0.38
C TRP A 219 15.31 8.44 1.43
N VAL A 220 16.29 9.27 1.78
CA VAL A 220 17.34 8.92 2.74
C VAL A 220 17.27 9.87 3.93
N ALA A 221 17.19 9.32 5.13
CA ALA A 221 17.17 10.08 6.38
C ALA A 221 18.59 10.48 6.80
N ALA A 222 19.27 11.26 5.94
CA ALA A 222 20.61 11.81 6.14
C ALA A 222 20.64 13.29 5.75
N ASP A 223 21.43 14.10 6.45
CA ASP A 223 21.50 15.54 6.20
C ASP A 223 22.20 15.83 4.87
N SER A 224 21.57 16.67 4.04
CA SER A 224 22.12 17.15 2.76
C SER A 224 22.55 16.03 1.79
N TYR A 225 22.04 14.82 1.98
CA TYR A 225 22.27 13.68 1.11
C TYR A 225 21.18 13.61 0.04
N SER A 226 21.58 13.61 -1.23
CA SER A 226 20.67 13.41 -2.36
C SER A 226 20.92 12.03 -2.95
N GLY A 227 20.03 11.09 -2.66
CA GLY A 227 20.07 9.73 -3.21
C GLY A 227 19.13 9.61 -4.40
N ALA A 228 19.66 9.73 -5.62
CA ALA A 228 18.85 9.52 -6.81
C ALA A 228 18.26 8.11 -6.82
N THR A 229 16.95 8.02 -7.01
CA THR A 229 16.30 6.72 -7.20
C THR A 229 16.76 6.09 -8.51
N ILE A 230 16.82 4.76 -8.58
CA ILE A 230 17.24 4.10 -9.82
C ILE A 230 16.31 4.45 -10.99
N LEU A 231 15.03 4.75 -10.74
CA LEU A 231 14.11 5.22 -11.79
C LEU A 231 14.44 6.65 -12.26
N SER A 232 14.84 7.56 -11.37
CA SER A 232 15.30 8.89 -11.77
C SER A 232 16.65 8.85 -12.47
N SER A 233 17.57 7.97 -12.08
CA SER A 233 18.83 7.73 -12.80
C SER A 233 18.61 7.08 -14.17
N ALA A 234 17.60 6.21 -14.29
CA ALA A 234 17.25 5.55 -15.55
C ALA A 234 16.70 6.54 -16.59
N SER A 235 15.91 7.55 -16.18
CA SER A 235 15.43 8.59 -17.09
C SER A 235 16.57 9.46 -17.63
N GLN A 236 17.66 9.57 -16.87
CA GLN A 236 18.90 10.26 -17.26
C GLN A 236 19.84 9.38 -18.10
N GLY A 237 19.52 8.09 -18.30
CA GLY A 237 20.36 7.16 -19.07
C GLY A 237 21.63 6.71 -18.34
N LEU A 238 21.69 6.85 -17.02
CA LEU A 238 22.87 6.53 -16.20
C LEU A 238 22.88 5.08 -15.67
N VAL A 239 21.88 4.27 -16.04
CA VAL A 239 21.69 2.91 -15.52
C VAL A 239 22.14 1.89 -16.55
N ASP A 240 23.04 1.00 -16.14
CA ASP A 240 23.33 -0.23 -16.87
C ASP A 240 22.25 -1.28 -16.57
N TYR A 241 21.55 -1.72 -17.62
CA TYR A 241 20.45 -2.67 -17.50
C TYR A 241 20.87 -4.14 -17.48
N SER A 242 22.16 -4.45 -17.43
CA SER A 242 22.64 -5.82 -17.24
C SER A 242 22.29 -6.40 -15.85
N MET A 243 22.21 -7.73 -15.74
CA MET A 243 21.92 -8.43 -14.48
C MET A 243 23.16 -8.48 -13.57
N ASN A 244 23.55 -7.31 -13.06
CA ASN A 244 24.73 -7.13 -12.21
C ASN A 244 24.38 -7.09 -10.71
N ALA A 245 25.37 -6.83 -9.88
CA ALA A 245 25.21 -6.62 -8.45
C ALA A 245 24.13 -5.55 -8.13
N SER A 246 24.01 -4.49 -8.94
CA SER A 246 22.98 -3.46 -8.78
C SER A 246 21.56 -3.99 -8.93
N TRP A 247 21.34 -4.97 -9.82
CA TRP A 247 20.03 -5.60 -9.97
C TRP A 247 19.68 -6.46 -8.74
N TRP A 248 20.66 -7.20 -8.23
CA TRP A 248 20.48 -7.98 -7.00
C TRP A 248 20.26 -7.08 -5.77
N ASN A 249 20.95 -5.95 -5.68
CA ASN A 249 20.72 -4.97 -4.64
C ASN A 249 19.29 -4.43 -4.70
N ALA A 250 18.76 -4.15 -5.90
CA ALA A 250 17.37 -3.75 -6.06
C ALA A 250 16.38 -4.87 -5.71
N PHE A 251 16.69 -6.14 -6.03
CA PHE A 251 15.83 -7.28 -5.73
C PHE A 251 15.69 -7.55 -4.23
N TRP A 252 16.82 -7.50 -3.51
CA TRP A 252 16.85 -7.65 -2.07
C TRP A 252 16.33 -6.40 -1.35
N GLY A 253 16.51 -5.22 -1.95
CA GLY A 253 16.02 -3.94 -1.46
C GLY A 253 17.08 -3.08 -0.76
N PHE A 254 18.35 -3.19 -1.14
CA PHE A 254 19.41 -2.28 -0.69
C PHE A 254 19.47 -1.01 -1.56
N ILE A 255 18.32 -0.37 -1.75
CA ILE A 255 18.18 0.83 -2.60
C ILE A 255 17.39 1.91 -1.84
N PRO A 256 17.56 3.20 -2.17
CA PRO A 256 16.71 4.26 -1.63
C PRO A 256 15.29 4.15 -2.21
N GLY A 257 14.27 4.32 -1.36
CA GLY A 257 12.86 4.22 -1.75
C GLY A 257 11.90 4.41 -0.58
N SER A 258 10.58 4.27 -0.82
CA SER A 258 9.58 4.29 0.24
C SER A 258 9.64 3.02 1.08
N VAL A 259 9.16 3.09 2.33
CA VAL A 259 9.38 2.04 3.34
C VAL A 259 8.92 0.65 2.87
N GLY A 260 7.76 0.55 2.22
CA GLY A 260 7.19 -0.73 1.80
C GLY A 260 7.61 -1.22 0.41
N GLU A 261 8.25 -0.38 -0.40
CA GLU A 261 8.49 -0.67 -1.82
C GLU A 261 9.89 -1.21 -2.10
N VAL A 262 10.79 -1.15 -1.12
CA VAL A 262 12.21 -1.37 -1.37
C VAL A 262 12.55 -2.82 -1.71
N SER A 263 12.00 -3.80 -0.97
CA SER A 263 12.36 -5.20 -1.14
C SER A 263 11.33 -5.98 -1.93
N THR A 264 11.63 -6.22 -3.20
CA THR A 264 10.79 -7.07 -4.05
C THR A 264 10.64 -8.47 -3.46
N PHE A 265 11.69 -9.04 -2.88
CA PHE A 265 11.63 -10.36 -2.25
C PHE A 265 10.67 -10.40 -1.05
N ALA A 266 10.77 -9.44 -0.11
CA ALA A 266 9.91 -9.42 1.07
C ALA A 266 8.42 -9.21 0.68
N ILE A 267 8.17 -8.40 -0.33
CA ILE A 267 6.84 -8.18 -0.91
C ILE A 267 6.30 -9.48 -1.51
N LEU A 268 7.11 -10.20 -2.30
CA LEU A 268 6.70 -11.45 -2.91
C LEU A 268 6.44 -12.54 -1.88
N LEU A 269 7.17 -12.58 -0.77
CA LEU A 269 6.92 -13.52 0.32
C LEU A 269 5.53 -13.29 0.94
N GLY A 270 5.22 -12.04 1.29
CA GLY A 270 3.90 -11.66 1.80
C GLY A 270 2.79 -11.86 0.77
N GLY A 271 3.06 -11.48 -0.48
CA GLY A 271 2.17 -11.62 -1.61
C GLY A 271 1.84 -13.09 -1.96
N ALA A 272 2.84 -13.96 -1.93
CA ALA A 272 2.66 -15.40 -2.14
C ALA A 272 1.79 -16.01 -1.05
N TYR A 273 1.94 -15.54 0.20
CA TYR A 273 1.09 -15.99 1.31
C TYR A 273 -0.39 -15.64 1.10
N ILE A 274 -0.72 -14.41 0.70
CA ILE A 274 -2.12 -14.01 0.42
C ILE A 274 -2.69 -14.64 -0.85
N LEU A 275 -1.85 -14.94 -1.85
CA LEU A 275 -2.24 -15.73 -3.03
C LEU A 275 -2.56 -17.18 -2.65
N TYR A 276 -1.70 -17.81 -1.83
CA TYR A 276 -1.90 -19.17 -1.35
C TYR A 276 -3.19 -19.29 -0.52
N LYS A 277 -3.48 -18.28 0.32
CA LYS A 277 -4.74 -18.21 1.08
C LYS A 277 -5.98 -17.90 0.24
N GLY A 278 -5.82 -17.61 -1.05
CA GLY A 278 -6.94 -17.31 -1.97
C GLY A 278 -7.62 -15.96 -1.72
N ILE A 279 -7.00 -15.09 -0.92
CA ILE A 279 -7.50 -13.73 -0.65
C ILE A 279 -7.21 -12.84 -1.87
N ALA A 280 -5.97 -12.89 -2.36
CA ALA A 280 -5.56 -12.17 -3.56
C ALA A 280 -5.87 -13.00 -4.82
N SER A 281 -6.28 -12.32 -5.89
CA SER A 281 -6.55 -13.00 -7.16
C SER A 281 -5.28 -13.14 -8.00
N TRP A 282 -4.82 -14.37 -8.20
CA TRP A 282 -3.71 -14.67 -9.10
C TRP A 282 -3.93 -14.17 -10.54
N ARG A 283 -5.20 -14.04 -10.96
CA ARG A 283 -5.57 -13.54 -12.29
C ARG A 283 -5.13 -12.09 -12.50
N ILE A 284 -5.27 -11.25 -11.47
CA ILE A 284 -4.86 -9.85 -11.52
C ILE A 284 -3.34 -9.77 -11.48
N VAL A 285 -2.70 -10.49 -10.56
CA VAL A 285 -1.23 -10.49 -10.44
C VAL A 285 -0.60 -10.89 -11.79
N LEU A 286 -1.09 -11.98 -12.38
CA LEU A 286 -0.60 -12.47 -13.67
C LEU A 286 -0.87 -11.47 -14.81
N SER A 287 -2.04 -10.82 -14.84
CA SER A 287 -2.36 -9.87 -15.91
C SER A 287 -1.62 -8.55 -15.79
N VAL A 288 -1.37 -8.04 -14.57
CA VAL A 288 -0.51 -6.88 -14.31
C VAL A 288 0.92 -7.17 -14.77
N PHE A 289 1.46 -8.33 -14.40
CA PHE A 289 2.79 -8.74 -14.81
C PHE A 289 2.88 -8.90 -16.34
N ALA A 290 1.94 -9.60 -16.95
CA ALA A 290 1.90 -9.80 -18.40
C ALA A 290 1.74 -8.47 -19.16
N GLY A 291 0.90 -7.56 -18.68
CA GLY A 291 0.73 -6.22 -19.27
C GLY A 291 2.04 -5.44 -19.25
N MET A 292 2.75 -5.43 -18.12
CA MET A 292 4.06 -4.80 -18.02
C MET A 292 5.09 -5.44 -18.96
N VAL A 293 5.19 -6.78 -18.99
CA VAL A 293 6.16 -7.48 -19.86
C VAL A 293 5.91 -7.17 -21.32
N LEU A 294 4.66 -7.26 -21.80
CA LEU A 294 4.32 -7.03 -23.20
C LEU A 294 4.60 -5.59 -23.62
N THR A 295 4.22 -4.61 -22.81
CA THR A 295 4.47 -3.20 -23.13
C THR A 295 5.95 -2.83 -23.04
N SER A 296 6.68 -3.37 -22.06
CA SER A 296 8.13 -3.19 -21.96
C SER A 296 8.84 -3.75 -23.19
N LEU A 297 8.56 -5.00 -23.57
CA LEU A 297 9.17 -5.63 -24.75
C LEU A 297 8.86 -4.85 -26.03
N LEU A 298 7.64 -4.32 -26.16
CA LEU A 298 7.26 -3.46 -27.28
C LEU A 298 8.11 -2.18 -27.34
N PHE A 299 8.29 -1.48 -26.22
CA PHE A 299 9.13 -0.26 -26.20
C PHE A 299 10.61 -0.54 -26.42
N ASN A 300 11.11 -1.66 -25.89
CA ASN A 300 12.50 -2.09 -26.11
C ASN A 300 12.73 -2.45 -27.59
N ALA A 301 11.72 -3.01 -28.27
CA ALA A 301 11.81 -3.34 -29.70
C ALA A 301 11.73 -2.11 -30.61
N ILE A 302 10.96 -1.09 -30.23
CA ILE A 302 10.89 0.18 -30.98
C ILE A 302 12.18 0.98 -30.78
N GLY A 303 12.67 1.04 -29.54
CA GLY A 303 13.82 1.87 -29.16
C GLY A 303 13.52 3.38 -29.24
N SER A 304 14.38 4.20 -28.63
CA SER A 304 14.32 5.65 -28.78
C SER A 304 15.68 6.26 -28.48
N ASP A 305 16.19 7.09 -29.40
CA ASP A 305 17.44 7.84 -29.20
C ASP A 305 17.24 9.06 -28.30
N THR A 306 16.01 9.57 -28.18
CA THR A 306 15.67 10.76 -27.39
C THR A 306 15.25 10.43 -25.96
N ASN A 307 14.84 9.20 -25.69
CA ASN A 307 14.37 8.78 -24.38
C ASN A 307 15.06 7.48 -23.92
N PRO A 308 16.07 7.59 -23.04
CA PRO A 308 16.83 6.44 -22.54
C PRO A 308 15.97 5.40 -21.80
N MET A 309 14.78 5.77 -21.32
CA MET A 309 13.90 4.86 -20.58
C MET A 309 13.30 3.76 -21.47
N PHE A 310 13.29 3.93 -22.80
CA PHE A 310 12.84 2.89 -23.74
C PHE A 310 13.72 1.63 -23.69
N ALA A 311 14.98 1.77 -23.25
CA ALA A 311 15.92 0.67 -23.11
C ALA A 311 15.74 -0.13 -21.80
N MET A 312 14.84 0.28 -20.89
CA MET A 312 14.63 -0.44 -19.64
C MET A 312 13.86 -1.75 -19.90
N PRO A 313 14.44 -2.92 -19.59
CA PRO A 313 13.78 -4.20 -19.82
C PRO A 313 12.82 -4.55 -18.68
N TRP A 314 11.94 -5.52 -18.94
CA TRP A 314 10.85 -5.91 -18.03
C TRP A 314 11.32 -6.32 -16.63
N HIS A 315 12.50 -6.93 -16.51
CA HIS A 315 13.04 -7.37 -15.21
C HIS A 315 13.50 -6.20 -14.34
N TRP A 316 13.87 -5.06 -14.92
CA TRP A 316 14.14 -3.84 -14.16
C TRP A 316 12.84 -3.14 -13.77
N HIS A 317 11.84 -3.07 -14.66
CA HIS A 317 10.52 -2.54 -14.29
C HIS A 317 9.87 -3.32 -13.13
N PHE A 318 10.10 -4.63 -13.05
CA PHE A 318 9.53 -5.47 -12.01
C PHE A 318 10.10 -5.17 -10.62
N VAL A 319 11.42 -4.99 -10.54
CA VAL A 319 12.17 -4.90 -9.28
C VAL A 319 12.24 -3.47 -8.74
N LEU A 320 12.06 -2.48 -9.61
CA LEU A 320 12.19 -1.08 -9.24
C LEU A 320 10.87 -0.42 -8.82
N GLY A 321 10.95 0.43 -7.80
CA GLY A 321 9.86 1.24 -7.26
C GLY A 321 8.71 0.41 -6.69
N GLY A 322 7.55 1.02 -6.49
CA GLY A 322 6.37 0.36 -5.92
C GLY A 322 5.65 -0.62 -6.85
N PHE A 323 6.26 -1.09 -7.95
CA PHE A 323 5.56 -1.98 -8.89
C PHE A 323 5.16 -3.31 -8.25
N ALA A 324 6.12 -4.02 -7.64
CA ALA A 324 5.85 -5.28 -6.94
C ALA A 324 4.85 -5.08 -5.80
N PHE A 325 5.01 -4.00 -5.02
CA PHE A 325 4.12 -3.68 -3.90
C PHE A 325 2.68 -3.42 -4.39
N GLY A 326 2.54 -2.55 -5.40
CA GLY A 326 1.25 -2.21 -5.98
C GLY A 326 0.58 -3.41 -6.65
N MET A 327 1.34 -4.28 -7.32
CA MET A 327 0.81 -5.51 -7.92
C MET A 327 0.24 -6.47 -6.88
N MET A 328 0.96 -6.70 -5.78
CA MET A 328 0.62 -7.74 -4.81
C MET A 328 -0.37 -7.29 -3.74
N PHE A 329 -0.36 -6.01 -3.34
CA PHE A 329 -1.14 -5.54 -2.19
C PHE A 329 -2.18 -4.47 -2.53
N MET A 330 -2.10 -3.80 -3.69
CA MET A 330 -3.01 -2.69 -4.02
C MET A 330 -3.91 -2.98 -5.22
N ALA A 331 -3.38 -3.60 -6.27
CA ALA A 331 -4.15 -4.01 -7.44
C ALA A 331 -5.09 -5.18 -7.13
N THR A 332 -4.76 -5.98 -6.10
CA THR A 332 -5.57 -7.10 -5.61
C THR A 332 -6.53 -6.71 -4.49
N ASP A 333 -6.77 -5.42 -4.26
CA ASP A 333 -7.79 -4.96 -3.31
C ASP A 333 -9.17 -5.46 -3.78
N PRO A 334 -9.86 -6.31 -2.99
CA PRO A 334 -11.10 -6.97 -3.41
C PRO A 334 -12.27 -6.01 -3.68
N VAL A 335 -12.19 -4.76 -3.22
CA VAL A 335 -13.29 -3.80 -3.38
C VAL A 335 -13.21 -3.02 -4.70
N THR A 336 -12.02 -2.57 -5.08
CA THR A 336 -11.85 -1.64 -6.21
C THR A 336 -11.50 -2.33 -7.52
N MET A 337 -11.10 -3.60 -7.44
CA MET A 337 -10.83 -4.43 -8.61
C MET A 337 -12.11 -4.88 -9.32
N SER A 338 -11.97 -5.35 -10.57
CA SER A 338 -13.07 -5.99 -11.30
C SER A 338 -13.52 -7.30 -10.64
N PHE A 339 -14.84 -7.50 -10.56
CA PHE A 339 -15.45 -8.67 -9.91
C PHE A 339 -15.45 -9.91 -10.82
N THR A 340 -15.63 -9.74 -12.13
CA THR A 340 -15.75 -10.85 -13.07
C THR A 340 -14.39 -11.49 -13.38
N ASN A 341 -14.33 -12.82 -13.50
CA ASN A 341 -13.07 -13.53 -13.80
C ASN A 341 -12.39 -13.05 -15.09
N THR A 342 -13.17 -12.72 -16.12
CA THR A 342 -12.65 -12.18 -17.39
C THR A 342 -12.25 -10.72 -17.23
N GLY A 343 -13.02 -9.91 -16.49
CA GLY A 343 -12.69 -8.52 -16.23
C GLY A 343 -11.40 -8.34 -15.42
N LYS A 344 -11.08 -9.25 -14.49
CA LYS A 344 -9.80 -9.28 -13.75
C LYS A 344 -8.56 -9.33 -14.66
N TYR A 345 -8.64 -10.05 -15.79
CA TYR A 345 -7.54 -10.08 -16.76
C TYR A 345 -7.37 -8.73 -17.44
N TRP A 346 -8.45 -8.12 -17.92
CA TRP A 346 -8.41 -6.82 -18.59
C TRP A 346 -8.02 -5.68 -17.66
N PHE A 347 -8.53 -5.69 -16.43
CA PHE A 347 -8.18 -4.75 -15.38
C PHE A 347 -6.69 -4.76 -15.09
N GLY A 348 -6.11 -5.94 -14.77
CA GLY A 348 -4.69 -6.00 -14.47
C GLY A 348 -3.81 -5.73 -15.68
N ALA A 349 -4.20 -6.18 -16.89
CA ALA A 349 -3.48 -5.83 -18.11
C ALA A 349 -3.43 -4.30 -18.32
N LEU A 350 -4.55 -3.60 -18.10
CA LEU A 350 -4.60 -2.14 -18.17
C LEU A 350 -3.64 -1.49 -17.15
N VAL A 351 -3.63 -1.96 -15.89
CA VAL A 351 -2.68 -1.48 -14.88
C VAL A 351 -1.24 -1.66 -15.38
N GLY A 352 -0.85 -2.87 -15.79
CA GLY A 352 0.52 -3.17 -16.25
C GLY A 352 0.97 -2.30 -17.43
N VAL A 353 0.10 -2.13 -18.43
CA VAL A 353 0.34 -1.26 -19.60
C VAL A 353 0.53 0.19 -19.15
N MET A 354 -0.37 0.68 -18.30
CA MET A 354 -0.34 2.07 -17.83
C MET A 354 0.89 2.37 -16.98
N VAL A 355 1.40 1.43 -16.20
CA VAL A 355 2.66 1.62 -15.46
C VAL A 355 3.81 1.90 -16.40
N VAL A 356 3.99 1.04 -17.41
CA VAL A 356 5.11 1.18 -18.35
C VAL A 356 4.96 2.46 -19.17
N LEU A 357 3.74 2.78 -19.61
CA LEU A 357 3.46 4.01 -20.34
C LEU A 357 3.83 5.25 -19.51
N VAL A 358 3.43 5.31 -18.24
CA VAL A 358 3.79 6.43 -17.37
C VAL A 358 5.29 6.49 -17.13
N ARG A 359 5.94 5.36 -16.85
CA ARG A 359 7.40 5.32 -16.58
C ARG A 359 8.24 5.71 -17.80
N VAL A 360 7.89 5.20 -18.97
CA VAL A 360 8.70 5.32 -20.19
C VAL A 360 8.34 6.58 -20.97
N VAL A 361 7.05 6.86 -21.18
CA VAL A 361 6.62 7.93 -22.10
C VAL A 361 6.49 9.28 -21.39
N ASN A 362 6.18 9.31 -20.09
CA ASN A 362 5.98 10.55 -19.36
C ASN A 362 7.25 10.97 -18.59
N PRO A 363 7.95 12.03 -19.01
CA PRO A 363 9.19 12.46 -18.34
C PRO A 363 8.96 13.10 -16.97
N ALA A 364 7.72 13.51 -16.66
CA ALA A 364 7.43 14.20 -15.41
C ALA A 364 7.46 13.27 -14.18
N TYR A 365 7.17 11.97 -14.37
CA TYR A 365 6.93 11.05 -13.26
C TYR A 365 7.75 9.76 -13.41
N PRO A 366 8.79 9.55 -12.58
CA PRO A 366 9.60 8.34 -12.64
C PRO A 366 8.83 7.10 -12.18
N GLU A 367 7.80 7.24 -11.34
CA GLU A 367 6.96 6.15 -10.85
C GLU A 367 5.54 6.22 -11.42
N GLY A 368 5.01 5.08 -11.92
CA GLY A 368 3.71 5.02 -12.58
C GLY A 368 2.61 4.20 -11.88
N ILE A 369 2.94 3.40 -10.85
CA ILE A 369 2.01 2.40 -10.30
C ILE A 369 0.77 2.99 -9.64
N MET A 370 0.93 4.05 -8.85
CA MET A 370 -0.19 4.73 -8.18
C MET A 370 -1.22 5.24 -9.20
N LEU A 371 -0.76 6.01 -10.18
CA LEU A 371 -1.64 6.60 -11.20
C LEU A 371 -2.27 5.52 -12.08
N ALA A 372 -1.53 4.46 -12.42
CA ALA A 372 -2.02 3.34 -13.21
C ALA A 372 -3.16 2.59 -12.49
N ILE A 373 -3.02 2.30 -11.20
CA ILE A 373 -4.07 1.60 -10.43
C ILE A 373 -5.30 2.49 -10.29
N LEU A 374 -5.13 3.77 -9.94
CA LEU A 374 -6.26 4.70 -9.81
C LEU A 374 -7.00 4.87 -11.14
N PHE A 375 -6.27 4.95 -12.26
CA PHE A 375 -6.86 4.98 -13.59
C PHE A 375 -7.65 3.70 -13.88
N ALA A 376 -7.05 2.52 -13.65
CA ALA A 376 -7.72 1.25 -13.91
C ALA A 376 -8.96 1.01 -13.04
N ASN A 377 -8.96 1.50 -11.79
CA ASN A 377 -10.13 1.43 -10.89
C ASN A 377 -11.36 2.12 -11.49
N LEU A 378 -11.18 3.25 -12.21
CA LEU A 378 -12.27 3.94 -12.92
C LEU A 378 -12.85 3.09 -14.06
N PHE A 379 -12.03 2.24 -14.69
CA PHE A 379 -12.46 1.35 -15.78
C PHE A 379 -12.95 -0.02 -15.30
N ALA A 380 -12.73 -0.38 -14.02
CA ALA A 380 -13.16 -1.67 -13.48
C ALA A 380 -14.67 -1.95 -13.67
N PRO A 381 -15.60 -1.00 -13.39
CA PRO A 381 -17.02 -1.20 -13.63
C PRO A 381 -17.35 -1.41 -15.12
N LEU A 382 -16.61 -0.76 -16.02
CA LEU A 382 -16.82 -0.86 -17.46
C LEU A 382 -16.46 -2.27 -17.97
N PHE A 383 -15.34 -2.83 -17.46
CA PHE A 383 -14.96 -4.20 -17.79
C PHE A 383 -16.03 -5.21 -17.34
N ASP A 384 -16.52 -5.07 -16.11
CA ASP A 384 -17.56 -5.95 -15.59
C ASP A 384 -18.87 -5.83 -16.38
N TYR A 385 -19.26 -4.61 -16.74
CA TYR A 385 -20.46 -4.35 -17.54
C TYR A 385 -20.42 -5.08 -18.89
N PHE A 386 -19.31 -4.97 -19.63
CA PHE A 386 -19.17 -5.63 -20.92
C PHE A 386 -19.13 -7.15 -20.80
N VAL A 387 -18.45 -7.69 -19.78
CA VAL A 387 -18.40 -9.14 -19.54
C VAL A 387 -19.78 -9.69 -19.20
N VAL A 388 -20.53 -9.01 -18.32
CA VAL A 388 -21.88 -9.42 -17.92
C VAL A 388 -22.84 -9.36 -19.12
N LYS A 389 -22.83 -8.26 -19.89
CA LYS A 389 -23.64 -8.16 -21.12
C LYS A 389 -23.31 -9.25 -22.13
N GLY A 390 -22.04 -9.55 -22.33
CA GLY A 390 -21.60 -10.64 -23.20
C GLY A 390 -22.10 -12.01 -22.74
N ASN A 391 -22.17 -12.23 -21.43
CA ASN A 391 -22.73 -13.47 -20.86
C ASN A 391 -24.24 -13.55 -21.05
N ILE A 392 -24.97 -12.45 -20.86
CA ILE A 392 -26.42 -12.38 -21.08
C ILE A 392 -26.74 -12.68 -22.55
N LYS A 393 -26.04 -12.04 -23.49
CA LYS A 393 -26.23 -12.27 -24.94
C LYS A 393 -25.98 -13.73 -25.33
N ARG A 394 -24.91 -14.34 -24.79
CA ARG A 394 -24.59 -15.77 -25.02
C ARG A 394 -25.63 -16.72 -24.42
N ARG A 395 -26.24 -16.38 -23.28
CA ARG A 395 -27.31 -17.19 -22.68
C ARG A 395 -28.59 -17.12 -23.50
N LEU A 396 -28.98 -15.93 -23.95
CA LEU A 396 -30.16 -15.75 -24.80
C LEU A 396 -30.04 -16.54 -26.11
N ALA A 397 -28.87 -16.49 -26.76
CA ALA A 397 -28.61 -17.22 -28.00
C ALA A 397 -28.56 -18.76 -27.86
N ARG A 398 -28.52 -19.30 -26.63
CA ARG A 398 -28.60 -20.76 -26.38
C ARG A 398 -30.03 -21.24 -26.12
N ASN A 399 -30.95 -20.31 -25.84
CA ASN A 399 -32.36 -20.59 -25.56
C ASN A 399 -33.26 -20.31 -26.79
N VAL A 400 -32.64 -20.04 -27.94
CA VAL A 400 -33.24 -20.01 -29.29
C VAL A 400 -32.65 -21.21 -30.03
#